data_AF-A0A7W0LW29-F1
#
_entry.id   AF-A0A7W0LW29-F1
#
_cell.length_a   1.000
_cell.length_b   1.000
_cell.length_c   1.000
_cell.angle_alpha   90.00
_cell.angle_beta   90.00
_cell.angle_gamma   90.00
#
_symmetry.space_group_name_H-M   'P 1'
#
loop_
_entity.id
_entity.type
_entity.pdbx_description
1 polymer ?
#
loop_
_entity_poly.entity_id
_entity_poly.type
_entity_poly.pdbx_seq_one_letter_code
_entity_poly.pdbx_strand_id
1 'polypeptide(L)'
;MGSPAPPPLFGFVQFEFGFLLGPKDGRFLIRSAPDEEPDRVLVLATLGAAGRRRFRDRRGRIVEEGAPEPVPTARATLIRPRPYEGEDAARSWLAGLRGDEDRAQAELADAVRVLGRALHAHRVAHADPYAPDVASRQALVVRIGFGDGEAVAEGHYAEAWELPAEGRRTRRSMEAPDERFAALLGAREEVLACEELVLRARADLDAERSRQAALQARVALEAVLAELTGKIPPDRRSALEADRAAVGDAANAALRGDLSDGLARALADAIGRMEAVLRSRRLSSSS
;
A
#
# COMPACT_ATOMS: atom_id res chain seq x y z
N MET A 1 -1.42 34.49 36.94
CA MET A 1 -1.29 33.10 36.46
C MET A 1 -1.10 33.19 34.96
N GLY A 2 0.08 32.86 34.44
CA GLY A 2 0.32 32.84 32.99
C GLY A 2 -0.50 31.72 32.36
N SER A 3 -1.16 31.99 31.22
CA SER A 3 -1.82 30.93 30.46
C SER A 3 -0.83 29.80 30.17
N PRO A 4 -1.26 28.52 30.25
CA PRO A 4 -0.42 27.41 29.85
C PRO A 4 0.07 27.63 28.42
N ALA A 5 1.34 27.31 28.17
CA ALA A 5 1.88 27.31 26.82
C ALA A 5 0.99 26.40 25.94
N PRO A 6 0.68 26.81 24.70
CA PRO A 6 -0.14 26.00 23.82
C PRO A 6 0.53 24.64 23.61
N PRO A 7 -0.26 23.55 23.49
CA PRO A 7 0.29 22.22 23.28
C PRO A 7 1.08 22.16 21.96
N PRO A 8 2.14 21.32 21.90
CA PRO A 8 2.91 21.14 20.68
C PRO A 8 2.05 20.56 19.56
N LEU A 9 2.21 21.09 18.34
CA LEU A 9 1.44 20.67 17.17
C LEU A 9 2.27 19.73 16.29
N PHE A 10 1.67 18.62 15.87
CA PHE A 10 2.29 17.60 15.04
C PHE A 10 1.51 17.41 13.74
N GLY A 11 2.23 17.22 12.65
CA GLY A 11 1.63 16.86 11.36
C GLY A 11 1.19 15.39 11.36
N PHE A 12 0.13 15.08 10.64
CA PHE A 12 -0.36 13.70 10.51
C PHE A 12 -0.91 13.40 9.12
N VAL A 13 -0.94 12.10 8.80
CA VAL A 13 -1.74 11.52 7.72
C VAL A 13 -2.65 10.46 8.32
N GLN A 14 -3.95 10.56 8.05
CA GLN A 14 -4.98 9.65 8.56
C GLN A 14 -5.68 8.95 7.41
N PHE A 15 -5.91 7.65 7.59
CA PHE A 15 -6.67 6.80 6.68
C PHE A 15 -7.84 6.17 7.42
N GLU A 16 -8.98 6.06 6.75
CA GLU A 16 -10.11 5.26 7.20
C GLU A 16 -10.41 4.17 6.18
N PHE A 17 -10.52 2.91 6.62
CA PHE A 17 -10.75 1.75 5.78
C PHE A 17 -12.04 1.03 6.19
N GLY A 18 -12.78 0.53 5.20
CA GLY A 18 -14.02 -0.25 5.42
C GLY A 18 -13.77 -1.70 5.87
N PHE A 19 -12.58 -2.01 6.36
CA PHE A 19 -12.18 -3.35 6.83
C PHE A 19 -11.17 -3.21 7.99
N LEU A 20 -11.07 -4.26 8.81
CA LEU A 20 -10.09 -4.31 9.89
C LEU A 20 -8.68 -4.53 9.35
N LEU A 21 -7.72 -3.78 9.89
CA LEU A 21 -6.32 -3.83 9.42
C LEU A 21 -5.53 -5.03 9.96
N GLY A 22 -6.03 -5.70 11.01
CA GLY A 22 -5.37 -6.84 11.64
C GLY A 22 -4.85 -6.52 13.05
N PRO A 23 -3.88 -5.58 13.20
CA PRO A 23 -3.38 -5.23 14.52
C PRO A 23 -4.50 -4.67 15.40
N LYS A 24 -4.36 -4.87 16.72
CA LYS A 24 -5.29 -4.33 17.71
C LYS A 24 -5.19 -2.81 17.77
N ASP A 25 -6.30 -2.19 18.18
CA ASP A 25 -6.35 -0.77 18.52
C ASP A 25 -5.27 -0.44 19.57
N GLY A 26 -4.62 0.71 19.39
CA GLY A 26 -3.51 1.13 20.23
C GLY A 26 -2.53 2.08 19.53
N ARG A 27 -1.47 2.43 20.24
CA ARG A 27 -0.41 3.34 19.81
C ARG A 27 0.91 2.61 19.68
N PHE A 28 1.57 2.76 18.54
CA PHE A 28 2.78 2.06 18.16
C PHE A 28 3.85 3.05 17.69
N LEU A 29 5.09 2.86 18.14
CA LEU A 29 6.24 3.62 17.66
C LEU A 29 6.85 2.90 16.46
N ILE A 30 7.02 3.61 15.36
CA ILE A 30 7.65 3.08 14.16
C ILE A 30 9.02 3.70 13.98
N ARG A 31 10.04 2.85 13.77
CA ARG A 31 11.43 3.21 13.48
C ARG A 31 11.82 2.67 12.12
N SER A 32 12.79 3.31 11.47
CA SER A 32 13.36 2.82 10.21
C SER A 32 14.40 1.72 10.44
N ALA A 33 15.19 1.80 11.52
CA ALA A 33 16.09 0.73 11.95
C ALA A 33 16.02 0.48 13.48
N PRO A 34 16.59 -0.64 13.97
CA PRO A 34 16.80 -0.86 15.40
C PRO A 34 17.56 0.32 16.03
N ASP A 35 17.17 0.69 17.26
CA ASP A 35 17.79 1.76 18.07
C ASP A 35 17.75 3.19 17.50
N GLU A 36 17.12 3.41 16.35
CA GLU A 36 16.84 4.76 15.84
C GLU A 36 15.68 5.44 16.58
N GLU A 37 15.64 6.78 16.52
CA GLU A 37 14.49 7.54 16.99
C GLU A 37 13.22 7.17 16.19
N PRO A 38 12.03 7.21 16.81
CA PRO A 38 10.80 6.95 16.08
C PRO A 38 10.60 7.97 14.95
N ASP A 39 10.38 7.50 13.73
CA ASP A 39 10.08 8.35 12.58
C ASP A 39 8.59 8.67 12.47
N ARG A 40 7.74 7.79 13.03
CA ARG A 40 6.28 7.96 13.07
C ARG A 40 5.69 7.33 14.33
N VAL A 41 4.60 7.91 14.79
CA VAL A 41 3.69 7.28 15.77
C VAL A 41 2.46 6.82 15.00
N LEU A 42 2.16 5.53 15.02
CA LEU A 42 0.95 4.96 14.44
C LEU A 42 -0.10 4.77 15.53
N VAL A 43 -1.28 5.34 15.32
CA VAL A 43 -2.46 5.12 16.15
C VAL A 43 -3.48 4.34 15.34
N LEU A 44 -3.92 3.21 15.88
CA LEU A 44 -4.97 2.36 15.31
C LEU A 44 -6.21 2.42 16.19
N ALA A 45 -7.36 2.63 15.58
CA ALA A 45 -8.65 2.63 16.24
C ALA A 45 -9.72 1.98 15.36
N THR A 46 -10.64 1.26 15.98
CA THR A 46 -11.80 0.68 15.30
C THR A 46 -13.05 1.48 15.64
N LEU A 47 -13.69 2.07 14.62
CA LEU A 47 -14.87 2.92 14.74
C LEU A 47 -16.13 2.17 14.34
N GLY A 48 -17.27 2.58 14.91
CA GLY A 48 -18.59 2.13 14.45
C GLY A 48 -18.87 0.64 14.65
N ALA A 49 -18.07 -0.06 15.47
CA ALA A 49 -18.31 -1.47 15.76
C ALA A 49 -19.62 -1.63 16.54
N ALA A 50 -20.72 -1.95 15.83
CA ALA A 50 -21.88 -2.53 16.47
C ALA A 50 -21.39 -3.78 17.20
N GLY A 51 -21.50 -3.77 18.54
CA GLY A 51 -20.96 -4.83 19.39
C GLY A 51 -21.42 -6.18 18.86
N ARG A 52 -20.47 -7.03 18.43
CA ARG A 52 -20.75 -8.40 18.00
C ARG A 52 -21.69 -9.01 19.05
N ARG A 53 -22.94 -9.28 18.67
CA ARG A 53 -23.90 -9.97 19.52
C ARG A 53 -23.20 -11.25 19.98
N ARG A 54 -22.87 -11.31 21.28
CA ARG A 54 -22.15 -12.44 21.85
C ARG A 54 -22.94 -13.70 21.51
N PHE A 55 -22.27 -14.61 20.81
CA PHE A 55 -22.76 -15.88 20.32
C PHE A 55 -23.88 -16.48 21.17
N ARG A 56 -25.11 -16.43 20.64
CA ARG A 56 -26.16 -17.39 20.99
C ARG A 56 -26.59 -18.03 19.67
N ASP A 57 -26.37 -19.34 19.60
CA ASP A 57 -26.48 -20.25 18.47
C ASP A 57 -25.33 -20.26 17.44
N ARG A 58 -24.53 -21.32 17.53
CA ARG A 58 -23.47 -21.73 16.58
C ARG A 58 -24.01 -22.45 15.34
N ARG A 59 -25.32 -22.44 15.12
CA ARG A 59 -25.96 -23.13 13.98
C ARG A 59 -26.35 -22.12 12.92
N GLY A 60 -26.04 -22.43 11.66
CA GLY A 60 -26.49 -21.64 10.53
C GLY A 60 -28.01 -21.54 10.50
N ARG A 61 -28.52 -20.40 10.03
CA ARG A 61 -29.94 -20.17 9.78
C ARG A 61 -30.16 -19.94 8.29
N ILE A 62 -31.28 -20.40 7.75
CA ILE A 62 -31.74 -19.99 6.43
C ILE A 62 -32.33 -18.59 6.57
N VAL A 63 -31.94 -17.69 5.67
CA VAL A 63 -32.49 -16.33 5.57
C VAL A 63 -33.06 -16.16 4.17
N GLU A 64 -34.23 -15.55 4.06
CA GLU A 64 -34.85 -15.24 2.76
C GLU A 64 -34.18 -14.02 2.12
N GLU A 65 -33.80 -13.05 2.95
CA GLU A 65 -33.07 -11.85 2.54
C GLU A 65 -32.05 -11.48 3.63
N GLY A 66 -30.81 -11.23 3.22
CA GLY A 66 -29.73 -10.82 4.12
C GLY A 66 -29.54 -9.31 4.06
N ALA A 67 -29.95 -8.58 5.10
CA ALA A 67 -29.56 -7.18 5.26
C ALA A 67 -28.03 -7.10 5.43
N PRO A 68 -27.36 -6.06 4.87
CA PRO A 68 -25.92 -5.90 5.01
C PRO A 68 -25.58 -5.69 6.50
N GLU A 69 -24.63 -6.48 7.00
CA GLU A 69 -24.10 -6.28 8.34
C GLU A 69 -23.28 -4.97 8.39
N PRO A 70 -23.48 -4.11 9.41
CA PRO A 70 -22.65 -2.94 9.60
C PRO A 70 -21.17 -3.33 9.72
N VAL A 71 -20.32 -2.74 8.89
CA VAL A 71 -18.88 -2.99 8.91
C VAL A 71 -18.17 -2.00 9.82
N PRO A 72 -17.25 -2.46 10.69
CA PRO A 72 -16.40 -1.55 11.44
C PRO A 72 -15.44 -0.81 10.51
N THR A 73 -15.19 0.46 10.79
CA THR A 73 -14.20 1.27 10.07
C THR A 73 -12.89 1.26 10.84
N ALA A 74 -11.80 0.80 10.24
CA ALA A 74 -10.48 0.93 10.84
C ALA A 74 -9.89 2.30 10.51
N ARG A 75 -9.45 3.04 11.53
CA ARG A 75 -8.74 4.31 11.40
C ARG A 75 -7.27 4.08 11.73
N ALA A 76 -6.39 4.48 10.81
CA ALA A 76 -4.95 4.53 11.01
C ALA A 76 -4.47 5.97 10.91
N THR A 77 -3.87 6.49 11.98
CA THR A 77 -3.32 7.85 12.03
C THR A 77 -1.82 7.79 12.25
N LEU A 78 -1.06 8.28 11.27
CA LEU A 78 0.40 8.38 11.31
C LEU A 78 0.77 9.80 11.69
N ILE A 79 1.28 9.97 12.91
CA ILE A 79 1.68 11.27 13.47
C ILE A 79 3.19 11.42 13.32
N ARG A 80 3.62 12.59 12.83
CA ARG A 80 5.04 12.98 12.77
C ARG A 80 5.57 13.19 14.20
N PRO A 81 6.79 12.73 14.52
CA PRO A 81 7.34 12.76 15.88
C PRO A 81 7.87 14.14 16.28
N ARG A 82 8.20 15.00 15.29
CA ARG A 82 8.74 16.33 15.52
C ARG A 82 7.60 17.37 15.50
N PRO A 83 7.44 18.16 16.56
CA PRO A 83 6.44 19.22 16.58
C PRO A 83 6.88 20.39 15.70
N TYR A 84 5.91 21.18 15.24
CA TYR A 84 6.17 22.45 14.57
C TYR A 84 6.56 23.54 15.59
N GLU A 85 7.27 24.57 15.11
CA GLU A 85 7.62 25.79 15.86
C GLU A 85 6.41 26.73 16.02
N GLY A 86 5.24 26.17 16.36
CA GLY A 86 3.98 26.89 16.51
C GLY A 86 3.00 26.70 15.35
N GLU A 87 1.84 27.34 15.48
CA GLU A 87 0.69 27.14 14.60
C GLU A 87 0.90 27.67 13.19
N ASP A 88 1.59 28.82 13.03
CA ASP A 88 1.87 29.40 11.72
C ASP A 88 2.77 28.47 10.86
N ALA A 89 3.76 27.82 11.50
CA ALA A 89 4.62 26.84 10.83
C ALA A 89 3.81 25.61 10.39
N ALA A 90 2.89 25.14 11.23
CA ALA A 90 2.02 24.01 10.93
C ALA A 90 1.04 24.32 9.78
N ARG A 91 0.41 25.50 9.79
CA ARG A 91 -0.47 25.97 8.71
C ARG A 91 0.29 26.18 7.41
N SER A 92 1.50 26.75 7.46
CA SER A 92 2.35 26.95 6.29
C SER A 92 2.75 25.60 5.65
N TRP A 93 3.08 24.60 6.46
CA TRP A 93 3.32 23.24 5.97
C TRP A 93 2.09 22.65 5.26
N LEU A 94 0.91 22.73 5.88
CA LEU A 94 -0.32 22.18 5.28
C LEU A 94 -0.70 22.94 3.99
N ALA A 95 -0.58 24.27 3.98
CA ALA A 95 -0.82 25.11 2.80
C ALA A 95 0.18 24.77 1.68
N GLY A 96 1.43 24.50 2.01
CA GLY A 96 2.45 24.06 1.06
C GLY A 96 2.12 22.73 0.38
N LEU A 97 1.53 21.78 1.11
CA LEU A 97 1.03 20.53 0.50
C LEU A 97 -0.21 20.76 -0.37
N ARG A 98 -1.13 21.63 0.07
CA ARG A 98 -2.34 21.96 -0.72
C ARG A 98 -2.03 22.67 -2.03
N GLY A 99 -0.94 23.43 -2.07
CA GLY A 99 -0.50 24.16 -3.27
C GLY A 99 0.39 23.37 -4.23
N ASP A 100 0.78 22.14 -3.88
CA ASP A 100 1.75 21.32 -4.61
C ASP A 100 1.31 19.85 -4.61
N GLU A 101 0.67 19.43 -5.70
CA GLU A 101 0.11 18.08 -5.87
C GLU A 101 1.19 16.99 -5.76
N ASP A 102 2.39 17.23 -6.30
CA ASP A 102 3.49 16.27 -6.26
C ASP A 102 4.00 16.09 -4.82
N ARG A 103 4.13 17.18 -4.05
CA ARG A 103 4.46 17.07 -2.62
C ARG A 103 3.37 16.39 -1.81
N ALA A 104 2.09 16.68 -2.08
CA ALA A 104 0.98 16.00 -1.41
C ALA A 104 1.00 14.49 -1.69
N GLN A 105 1.22 14.11 -2.94
CA GLN A 105 1.31 12.72 -3.35
C GLN A 105 2.52 12.01 -2.72
N ALA A 106 3.67 12.69 -2.61
CA ALA A 106 4.85 12.17 -1.94
C ALA A 106 4.59 11.93 -0.44
N GLU A 107 3.93 12.86 0.25
CA GLU A 107 3.55 12.71 1.67
C GLU A 107 2.58 11.52 1.86
N LEU A 108 1.62 11.37 0.96
CA LEU A 108 0.66 10.28 0.99
C LEU A 108 1.33 8.92 0.74
N ALA A 109 2.19 8.83 -0.27
CA ALA A 109 2.94 7.62 -0.60
C ALA A 109 3.84 7.19 0.57
N ASP A 110 4.54 8.14 1.20
CA ASP A 110 5.33 7.90 2.41
C ASP A 110 4.46 7.31 3.54
N ALA A 111 3.29 7.89 3.79
CA ALA A 111 2.40 7.42 4.84
C ALA A 111 1.86 6.01 4.56
N VAL A 112 1.44 5.71 3.32
CA VAL A 112 1.00 4.36 2.92
C VAL A 112 2.13 3.34 3.12
N ARG A 113 3.36 3.69 2.74
CA ARG A 113 4.54 2.85 2.91
C ARG A 113 4.82 2.55 4.38
N VAL A 114 4.76 3.55 5.24
CA VAL A 114 4.95 3.35 6.69
C VAL A 114 3.86 2.46 7.29
N LEU A 115 2.60 2.67 6.91
CA LEU A 115 1.49 1.81 7.34
C LEU A 115 1.69 0.38 6.83
N GLY A 116 2.07 0.20 5.57
CA GLY A 116 2.38 -1.10 4.97
C GLY A 116 3.48 -1.85 5.73
N ARG A 117 4.53 -1.16 6.19
CA ARG A 117 5.57 -1.74 7.04
C ARG A 117 5.02 -2.26 8.38
N ALA A 118 4.13 -1.50 9.01
CA ALA A 118 3.48 -1.94 10.26
C ALA A 118 2.59 -3.18 10.06
N LEU A 119 1.80 -3.20 8.98
CA LEU A 119 0.95 -4.35 8.65
C LEU A 119 1.77 -5.58 8.24
N HIS A 120 2.87 -5.39 7.53
CA HIS A 120 3.83 -6.45 7.23
C HIS A 120 4.44 -7.04 8.50
N ALA A 121 4.88 -6.20 9.44
CA ALA A 121 5.40 -6.66 10.73
C ALA A 121 4.35 -7.46 11.52
N HIS A 122 3.09 -7.02 11.53
CA HIS A 122 1.99 -7.77 12.12
C HIS A 122 1.79 -9.13 11.43
N ARG A 123 1.78 -9.16 10.10
CA ARG A 123 1.66 -10.38 9.28
C ARG A 123 2.70 -11.43 9.68
N VAL A 124 3.96 -11.01 9.79
CA VAL A 124 5.09 -11.86 10.18
C VAL A 124 4.96 -12.31 11.64
N ALA A 125 4.66 -11.39 12.56
CA ALA A 125 4.54 -11.69 13.99
C ALA A 125 3.41 -12.68 14.30
N HIS A 126 2.34 -12.66 13.51
CA HIS A 126 1.18 -13.55 13.67
C HIS A 126 1.19 -14.77 12.74
N ALA A 127 2.19 -14.90 11.84
CA ALA A 127 2.23 -15.91 10.79
C ALA A 127 0.91 -15.99 9.98
N ASP A 128 0.26 -14.85 9.77
CA ASP A 128 -1.05 -14.77 9.10
C ASP A 128 -0.88 -14.34 7.64
N PRO A 129 -0.91 -15.25 6.65
CA PRO A 129 -0.73 -14.86 5.26
C PRO A 129 -1.88 -14.01 4.69
N TYR A 130 -3.00 -13.88 5.41
CA TYR A 130 -4.20 -13.20 4.94
C TYR A 130 -4.32 -11.74 5.43
N ALA A 131 -3.40 -11.28 6.29
CA ALA A 131 -3.39 -9.88 6.72
C ALA A 131 -3.19 -8.96 5.49
N PRO A 132 -4.06 -7.96 5.27
CA PRO A 132 -4.10 -7.21 4.01
C PRO A 132 -2.87 -6.32 3.81
N ASP A 133 -2.47 -6.12 2.56
CA ASP A 133 -1.68 -4.96 2.15
C ASP A 133 -2.66 -3.80 1.85
N VAL A 134 -2.25 -2.55 2.08
CA VAL A 134 -3.11 -1.37 1.91
C VAL A 134 -2.54 -0.39 0.88
N ALA A 135 -3.43 0.32 0.20
CA ALA A 135 -3.12 1.43 -0.70
C ALA A 135 -4.05 2.63 -0.41
N SER A 136 -3.60 3.85 -0.72
CA SER A 136 -4.40 5.09 -0.54
C SER A 136 -5.78 4.98 -1.19
N ARG A 137 -5.85 4.46 -2.42
CA ARG A 137 -7.09 4.24 -3.19
C ARG A 137 -8.13 3.32 -2.54
N GLN A 138 -7.74 2.54 -1.53
CA GLN A 138 -8.66 1.67 -0.78
C GLN A 138 -9.22 2.36 0.47
N ALA A 139 -8.64 3.49 0.88
CA ALA A 139 -9.16 4.26 1.99
C ALA A 139 -10.47 4.94 1.57
N LEU A 140 -11.46 4.86 2.45
CA LEU A 140 -12.72 5.61 2.35
C LEU A 140 -12.47 7.10 2.49
N VAL A 141 -11.52 7.44 3.36
CA VAL A 141 -11.11 8.81 3.64
C VAL A 141 -9.60 8.88 3.84
N VAL A 142 -9.00 9.94 3.30
CA VAL A 142 -7.61 10.32 3.57
C VAL A 142 -7.59 11.77 4.04
N ARG A 143 -6.95 12.03 5.18
CA ARG A 143 -6.77 13.39 5.72
C ARG A 143 -5.29 13.66 5.98
N ILE A 144 -4.85 14.86 5.61
CA ILE A 144 -3.55 15.40 5.97
C ILE A 144 -3.78 16.65 6.81
N GLY A 145 -3.15 16.76 7.97
CA GLY A 145 -3.42 17.87 8.87
C GLY A 145 -2.42 17.99 10.00
N PHE A 146 -2.73 18.85 10.95
CA PHE A 146 -1.94 18.99 12.17
C PHE A 146 -2.84 19.19 13.40
N GLY A 147 -2.29 18.89 14.57
CA GLY A 147 -2.97 19.08 15.84
C GLY A 147 -2.12 18.67 17.03
N ASP A 148 -2.67 18.82 18.23
CA ASP A 148 -2.08 18.23 19.44
C ASP A 148 -2.00 16.71 19.30
N GLY A 149 -0.89 16.12 19.76
CA GLY A 149 -0.61 14.70 19.52
C GLY A 149 -1.63 13.75 20.15
N GLU A 150 -2.18 14.09 21.31
CA GLU A 150 -3.18 13.25 21.98
C GLU A 150 -4.56 13.46 21.35
N ALA A 151 -4.93 14.71 21.08
CA ALA A 151 -6.16 15.03 20.35
C ALA A 151 -6.20 14.33 18.98
N VAL A 152 -5.09 14.35 18.24
CA VAL A 152 -4.99 13.70 16.92
C VAL A 152 -5.12 12.18 17.03
N ALA A 153 -4.61 11.56 18.10
CA ALA A 153 -4.77 10.13 18.34
C ALA A 153 -6.26 9.73 18.53
N GLU A 154 -7.05 10.62 19.13
CA GLU A 154 -8.50 10.46 19.30
C GLU A 154 -9.31 10.86 18.05
N GLY A 155 -8.66 11.46 17.06
CA GLY A 155 -9.29 11.92 15.81
C GLY A 155 -9.79 13.37 15.85
N HIS A 156 -9.28 14.18 16.76
CA HIS A 156 -9.50 15.62 16.83
C HIS A 156 -8.27 16.37 16.28
N TYR A 157 -8.50 17.38 15.45
CA TYR A 157 -7.43 18.10 14.75
C TYR A 157 -7.65 19.61 14.82
N ALA A 158 -6.54 20.35 14.78
CA ALA A 158 -6.59 21.81 14.70
C ALA A 158 -6.99 22.25 13.28
N GLU A 159 -6.35 21.66 12.27
CA GLU A 159 -6.75 21.80 10.87
C GLU A 159 -6.45 20.50 10.12
N ALA A 160 -7.33 20.11 9.20
CA ALA A 160 -7.13 18.96 8.34
C ALA A 160 -7.70 19.23 6.95
N TRP A 161 -6.93 18.85 5.93
CA TRP A 161 -7.35 18.77 4.55
C TRP A 161 -7.76 17.34 4.24
N GLU A 162 -9.05 17.13 3.99
CA GLU A 162 -9.54 15.87 3.45
C GLU A 162 -9.26 15.84 1.94
N LEU A 163 -8.50 14.85 1.50
CA LEU A 163 -8.15 14.69 0.10
C LEU A 163 -9.41 14.27 -0.67
N PRO A 164 -9.60 14.77 -1.90
CA PRO A 164 -10.70 14.29 -2.72
C PRO A 164 -10.57 12.77 -2.84
N ALA A 165 -11.68 12.05 -2.66
CA ALA A 165 -11.71 10.63 -2.96
C ALA A 165 -11.12 10.46 -4.36
N GLU A 166 -10.12 9.60 -4.50
CA GLU A 166 -9.66 9.18 -5.82
C GLU A 166 -10.87 8.56 -6.49
N GLY A 167 -11.59 9.37 -7.28
CA GLY A 167 -12.66 8.86 -8.11
C GLY A 167 -12.06 7.71 -8.90
N ARG A 168 -12.80 6.62 -9.08
CA ARG A 168 -12.53 5.70 -10.18
C ARG A 168 -12.59 6.58 -11.45
N ARG A 169 -11.49 7.21 -11.83
CA ARG A 169 -11.29 7.72 -13.17
C ARG A 169 -11.21 6.44 -13.99
N THR A 170 -12.38 5.90 -14.33
CA THR A 170 -12.59 5.12 -15.52
C THR A 170 -12.14 6.04 -16.64
N ARG A 171 -10.83 6.02 -16.94
CA ARG A 171 -10.40 6.24 -18.31
C ARG A 171 -11.31 5.32 -19.11
N ARG A 172 -12.17 5.90 -19.94
CA ARG A 172 -13.17 5.23 -20.79
C ARG A 172 -12.55 4.26 -21.81
N SER A 173 -11.35 3.73 -21.55
CA SER A 173 -10.63 2.75 -22.36
C SER A 173 -10.45 1.41 -21.62
N MET A 174 -11.18 1.16 -20.53
CA MET A 174 -11.06 -0.06 -19.71
C MET A 174 -12.28 -0.99 -19.84
N GLU A 175 -12.76 -1.25 -21.04
CA GLU A 175 -13.62 -2.44 -21.26
C GLU A 175 -12.78 -3.74 -21.15
N ALA A 176 -11.49 -3.68 -21.52
CA ALA A 176 -10.59 -4.83 -21.48
C ALA A 176 -10.37 -5.51 -20.10
N PRO A 177 -10.26 -4.79 -18.95
CA PRO A 177 -10.09 -5.43 -17.65
C PRO A 177 -11.31 -6.26 -17.20
N ASP A 178 -12.53 -5.76 -17.40
CA ASP A 178 -13.76 -6.43 -16.98
C ASP A 178 -14.07 -7.62 -17.92
N GLU A 179 -13.82 -7.46 -19.23
CA GLU A 179 -13.90 -8.55 -20.21
C GLU A 179 -12.92 -9.68 -19.88
N ARG A 180 -11.66 -9.33 -19.59
CA ARG A 180 -10.65 -10.30 -19.19
C ARG A 180 -11.02 -10.98 -17.88
N PHE A 181 -11.52 -10.22 -16.90
CA PHE A 181 -12.00 -10.79 -15.65
C PHE A 181 -13.12 -11.81 -15.89
N ALA A 182 -14.09 -11.49 -16.75
CA ALA A 182 -15.14 -12.43 -17.14
C ALA A 182 -14.60 -13.65 -17.93
N ALA A 183 -13.57 -13.47 -18.76
CA ALA A 183 -12.92 -14.56 -19.47
C ALA A 183 -12.22 -15.54 -18.52
N LEU A 184 -11.49 -15.03 -17.52
CA LEU A 184 -10.83 -15.82 -16.48
C LEU A 184 -11.86 -16.59 -15.63
N LEU A 185 -12.92 -15.92 -15.16
CA LEU A 185 -13.98 -16.58 -14.39
C LEU A 185 -14.73 -17.64 -15.21
N GLY A 186 -14.91 -17.40 -16.51
CA GLY A 186 -15.50 -18.34 -17.44
C GLY A 186 -14.54 -19.41 -17.96
N ALA A 187 -13.31 -19.49 -17.45
CA ALA A 187 -12.25 -20.40 -17.89
C ALA A 187 -11.94 -20.34 -19.40
N ARG A 188 -12.19 -19.19 -20.04
CA ARG A 188 -11.82 -18.89 -21.44
C ARG A 188 -10.37 -18.43 -21.57
N GLU A 189 -9.82 -17.90 -20.47
CA GLU A 189 -8.40 -17.61 -20.30
C GLU A 189 -7.90 -18.26 -19.00
N GLU A 190 -6.59 -18.51 -18.94
CA GLU A 190 -5.90 -18.93 -17.73
C GLU A 190 -5.07 -17.78 -17.16
N VAL A 191 -4.95 -17.75 -15.83
CA VAL A 191 -3.99 -16.89 -15.15
C VAL A 191 -2.60 -17.50 -15.30
N LEU A 192 -1.69 -16.75 -15.91
CA LEU A 192 -0.29 -17.17 -16.05
C LEU A 192 0.48 -16.90 -14.76
N ALA A 193 1.45 -17.76 -14.40
CA ALA A 193 2.23 -17.58 -13.18
C ALA A 193 3.04 -16.27 -13.21
N CYS A 194 3.55 -15.90 -14.40
CA CYS A 194 4.29 -14.66 -14.59
C CYS A 194 3.47 -13.41 -14.24
N GLU A 195 2.15 -13.45 -14.42
CA GLU A 195 1.29 -12.30 -14.13
C GLU A 195 1.18 -12.01 -12.64
N GLU A 196 0.96 -13.05 -11.83
CA GLU A 196 0.90 -12.91 -10.38
C GLU A 196 2.28 -12.54 -9.81
N LEU A 197 3.34 -13.20 -10.28
CA LEU A 197 4.70 -12.97 -9.78
C LEU A 197 5.20 -11.55 -10.05
N VAL A 198 4.89 -10.98 -11.23
CA VAL A 198 5.25 -9.58 -11.54
C VAL A 198 4.44 -8.61 -10.68
N LEU A 199 3.14 -8.87 -10.46
CA LEU A 199 2.30 -8.02 -9.59
C LEU A 199 2.81 -8.03 -8.14
N ARG A 200 3.23 -9.19 -7.63
CA ARG A 200 3.82 -9.33 -6.30
C ARG A 200 5.15 -8.60 -6.19
N ALA A 201 6.04 -8.78 -7.18
CA ALA A 201 7.34 -8.12 -7.19
C ALA A 201 7.19 -6.59 -7.22
N ARG A 202 6.25 -6.06 -7.99
CA ARG A 202 5.89 -4.63 -7.99
C ARG A 202 5.37 -4.18 -6.63
N ALA A 203 4.42 -4.90 -6.04
CA ALA A 203 3.84 -4.55 -4.74
C ALA A 203 4.87 -4.57 -3.61
N ASP A 204 5.82 -5.51 -3.64
CA ASP A 204 6.95 -5.53 -2.69
C ASP A 204 7.92 -4.37 -2.94
N LEU A 205 8.21 -4.03 -4.21
CA LEU A 205 9.08 -2.90 -4.56
C LEU A 205 8.48 -1.56 -4.08
N ASP A 206 7.20 -1.33 -4.35
CA ASP A 206 6.49 -0.10 -3.94
C ASP A 206 6.38 0.02 -2.41
N ALA A 207 6.41 -1.12 -1.70
CA ALA A 207 6.40 -1.18 -0.24
C ALA A 207 7.82 -1.16 0.38
N GLU A 208 8.87 -0.88 -0.40
CA GLU A 208 10.29 -0.92 0.01
C GLU A 208 10.73 -2.28 0.60
N ARG A 209 10.04 -3.35 0.24
CA ARG A 209 10.40 -4.73 0.57
C ARG A 209 11.37 -5.28 -0.49
N SER A 210 12.50 -4.58 -0.67
CA SER A 210 13.44 -4.82 -1.76
C SER A 210 13.96 -6.25 -1.81
N ARG A 211 14.10 -6.90 -0.64
CA ARG A 211 14.52 -8.30 -0.56
C ARG A 211 13.49 -9.24 -1.20
N GLN A 212 12.22 -9.10 -0.83
CA GLN A 212 11.12 -9.91 -1.37
C GLN A 212 10.90 -9.61 -2.85
N ALA A 213 10.95 -8.33 -3.24
CA ALA A 213 10.85 -7.91 -4.63
C ALA A 213 11.93 -8.56 -5.50
N ALA A 214 13.20 -8.55 -5.07
CA ALA A 214 14.30 -9.16 -5.81
C ALA A 214 14.14 -10.68 -5.97
N LEU A 215 13.76 -11.37 -4.90
CA LEU A 215 13.55 -12.82 -4.91
C LEU A 215 12.40 -13.22 -5.84
N GLN A 216 11.29 -12.49 -5.81
CA GLN A 216 10.15 -12.74 -6.68
C GLN A 216 10.45 -12.38 -8.13
N ALA A 217 11.09 -11.23 -8.38
CA ALA A 217 11.43 -10.79 -9.73
C ALA A 217 12.31 -11.79 -10.49
N ARG A 218 13.22 -12.47 -9.78
CA ARG A 218 14.04 -13.53 -10.38
C ARG A 218 13.20 -14.65 -10.98
N VAL A 219 12.19 -15.13 -10.24
CA VAL A 219 11.29 -16.18 -10.73
C VAL A 219 10.31 -15.62 -11.76
N ALA A 220 9.83 -14.38 -11.54
CA ALA A 220 8.93 -13.69 -12.46
C ALA A 220 9.53 -13.55 -13.86
N LEU A 221 10.81 -13.16 -13.96
CA LEU A 221 11.49 -12.99 -15.25
C LEU A 221 11.55 -14.28 -16.05
N GLU A 222 11.93 -15.39 -15.41
CA GLU A 222 11.97 -16.68 -16.09
C GLU A 222 10.56 -17.16 -16.47
N ALA A 223 9.56 -16.92 -15.62
CA ALA A 223 8.16 -17.22 -15.94
C ALA A 223 7.67 -16.41 -17.16
N VAL A 224 7.97 -15.11 -17.24
CA VAL A 224 7.64 -14.27 -18.40
C VAL A 224 8.26 -14.84 -19.68
N LEU A 225 9.56 -15.15 -19.64
CA LEU A 225 10.30 -15.64 -20.81
C LEU A 225 9.82 -17.03 -21.26
N ALA A 226 9.40 -17.88 -20.34
CA ALA A 226 8.89 -19.22 -20.60
C ALA A 226 7.44 -19.21 -21.11
N GLU A 227 6.51 -18.62 -20.35
CA GLU A 227 5.06 -18.68 -20.61
C GLU A 227 4.63 -17.82 -21.82
N LEU A 228 5.40 -16.79 -22.16
CA LEU A 228 5.14 -15.91 -23.30
C LEU A 228 6.05 -16.19 -24.50
N THR A 229 6.62 -17.40 -24.58
CA THR A 229 7.43 -17.81 -25.72
C THR A 229 6.67 -17.64 -27.05
N GLY A 230 7.32 -17.01 -28.03
CA GLY A 230 6.73 -16.70 -29.34
C GLY A 230 5.69 -15.56 -29.34
N LYS A 231 5.30 -15.04 -28.16
CA LYS A 231 4.35 -13.93 -28.01
C LYS A 231 5.02 -12.59 -27.68
N ILE A 232 6.29 -12.62 -27.27
CA ILE A 232 7.11 -11.44 -27.03
C ILE A 232 7.84 -11.07 -28.34
N PRO A 233 7.77 -9.81 -28.80
CA PRO A 233 8.60 -9.32 -29.91
C PRO A 233 10.11 -9.57 -29.66
N PRO A 234 10.91 -9.91 -30.69
CA PRO A 234 12.31 -10.30 -30.52
C PRO A 234 13.17 -9.28 -29.77
N ASP A 235 13.02 -8.00 -30.05
CA ASP A 235 13.71 -6.88 -29.41
C ASP A 235 13.42 -6.82 -27.90
N ARG A 236 12.14 -6.93 -27.52
CA ARG A 236 11.71 -6.95 -26.11
C ARG A 236 12.15 -8.22 -25.40
N ARG A 237 12.15 -9.35 -26.11
CA ARG A 237 12.66 -10.61 -25.57
C ARG A 237 14.14 -10.49 -25.24
N SER A 238 14.96 -10.01 -26.17
CA SER A 238 16.40 -9.81 -25.95
C SER A 238 16.68 -8.86 -24.78
N ALA A 239 15.88 -7.78 -24.62
CA ALA A 239 16.01 -6.88 -23.47
C ALA A 239 15.73 -7.59 -22.13
N LEU A 240 14.68 -8.42 -22.05
CA LEU A 240 14.40 -9.21 -20.84
C LEU A 240 15.46 -10.28 -20.59
N GLU A 241 15.99 -10.92 -21.64
CA GLU A 241 17.07 -11.91 -21.49
C GLU A 241 18.35 -11.26 -20.96
N ALA A 242 18.63 -10.00 -21.33
CA ALA A 242 19.75 -9.22 -20.81
C ALA A 242 19.60 -8.88 -19.32
N ASP A 243 18.37 -8.81 -18.79
CA ASP A 243 18.11 -8.51 -17.38
C ASP A 243 18.45 -9.66 -16.43
N ARG A 244 18.60 -10.89 -16.94
CA ARG A 244 18.81 -12.10 -16.11
C ARG A 244 19.97 -11.97 -15.14
N ALA A 245 21.12 -11.46 -15.61
CA ALA A 245 22.30 -11.31 -14.78
C ALA A 245 22.05 -10.30 -13.64
N ALA A 246 21.56 -9.11 -13.98
CA ALA A 246 21.29 -8.06 -13.00
C ALA A 246 20.23 -8.47 -11.96
N VAL A 247 19.14 -9.10 -12.40
CA VAL A 247 18.10 -9.61 -11.50
C VAL A 247 18.62 -10.75 -10.62
N GLY A 248 19.44 -11.65 -11.19
CA GLY A 248 20.10 -12.72 -10.45
C GLY A 248 21.04 -12.20 -9.37
N ASP A 249 21.86 -11.20 -9.71
CA ASP A 249 22.78 -10.53 -8.80
C ASP A 249 22.03 -9.78 -7.69
N ALA A 250 20.97 -9.05 -8.04
CA ALA A 250 20.10 -8.38 -7.08
C ALA A 250 19.47 -9.38 -6.10
N ALA A 251 18.93 -10.52 -6.58
CA ALA A 251 18.37 -11.56 -5.73
C ALA A 251 19.41 -12.19 -4.80
N ASN A 252 20.62 -12.46 -5.31
CA ASN A 252 21.70 -13.02 -4.51
C ASN A 252 22.21 -12.02 -3.45
N ALA A 253 22.32 -10.74 -3.79
CA ALA A 253 22.68 -9.67 -2.86
C ALA A 253 21.60 -9.49 -1.78
N ALA A 254 20.33 -9.49 -2.17
CA ALA A 254 19.18 -9.44 -1.27
C ALA A 254 19.16 -10.59 -0.25
N LEU A 255 19.58 -11.81 -0.63
CA LEU A 255 19.72 -12.93 0.31
C LEU A 255 20.74 -12.65 1.42
N ARG A 256 21.78 -11.86 1.15
CA ARG A 256 22.80 -11.48 2.13
C ARG A 256 22.47 -10.21 2.91
N GLY A 257 21.51 -9.43 2.44
CA GLY A 257 21.13 -8.14 3.04
C GLY A 257 21.83 -6.93 2.41
N ASP A 258 22.58 -7.12 1.32
CA ASP A 258 23.49 -6.11 0.76
C ASP A 258 23.02 -5.61 -0.63
N LEU A 259 21.73 -5.29 -0.78
CA LEU A 259 21.23 -4.77 -2.06
C LEU A 259 21.67 -3.32 -2.25
N SER A 260 22.61 -3.09 -3.16
CA SER A 260 23.06 -1.73 -3.50
C SER A 260 22.01 -0.95 -4.31
N ASP A 261 22.08 0.38 -4.25
CA ASP A 261 21.18 1.26 -5.01
C ASP A 261 21.22 0.98 -6.52
N GLY A 262 22.40 0.64 -7.05
CA GLY A 262 22.55 0.28 -8.46
C GLY A 262 21.78 -0.99 -8.82
N LEU A 263 21.86 -2.03 -7.97
CA LEU A 263 21.09 -3.26 -8.16
C LEU A 263 19.58 -3.04 -7.94
N ALA A 264 19.20 -2.20 -6.98
CA ALA A 264 17.81 -1.84 -6.75
C ALA A 264 17.19 -1.10 -7.95
N ARG A 265 17.94 -0.18 -8.59
CA ARG A 265 17.51 0.49 -9.84
C ARG A 265 17.37 -0.49 -10.99
N ALA A 266 18.36 -1.35 -11.22
CA ALA A 266 18.31 -2.36 -12.27
C ALA A 266 17.12 -3.32 -12.10
N LEU A 267 16.83 -3.70 -10.85
CA LEU A 267 15.66 -4.49 -10.49
C LEU A 267 14.35 -3.76 -10.84
N ALA A 268 14.21 -2.48 -10.47
CA ALA A 268 13.03 -1.68 -10.77
C ALA A 268 12.79 -1.55 -12.29
N ASP A 269 13.87 -1.33 -13.06
CA ASP A 269 13.82 -1.25 -14.52
C ASP A 269 13.38 -2.58 -15.15
N ALA A 270 13.91 -3.70 -14.66
CA ALA A 270 13.55 -5.04 -15.12
C ALA A 270 12.06 -5.34 -14.84
N ILE A 271 11.56 -5.02 -13.63
CA ILE A 271 10.14 -5.14 -13.29
C ILE A 271 9.29 -4.28 -14.23
N GLY A 272 9.69 -3.03 -14.49
CA GLY A 272 9.01 -2.15 -15.44
C GLY A 272 8.93 -2.73 -16.86
N ARG A 273 10.00 -3.38 -17.34
CA ARG A 273 10.00 -4.09 -18.64
C ARG A 273 9.06 -5.29 -18.66
N MET A 274 9.06 -6.11 -17.60
CA MET A 274 8.12 -7.23 -17.46
C MET A 274 6.67 -6.75 -17.50
N GLU A 275 6.33 -5.69 -16.77
CA GLU A 275 4.99 -5.08 -16.78
C GLU A 275 4.59 -4.56 -18.16
N ALA A 276 5.52 -3.93 -18.89
CA ALA A 276 5.26 -3.44 -20.24
C ALA A 276 4.91 -4.57 -21.21
N VAL A 277 5.61 -5.71 -21.13
CA VAL A 277 5.30 -6.92 -21.92
C VAL A 277 3.90 -7.46 -21.57
N LEU A 278 3.59 -7.60 -20.27
CA LEU A 278 2.27 -8.07 -19.82
C LEU A 278 1.14 -7.12 -20.25
N ARG A 279 1.37 -5.81 -20.17
CA ARG A 279 0.39 -4.79 -20.59
C ARG A 279 0.11 -4.90 -22.09
N SER A 280 1.14 -5.04 -22.92
CA SER A 280 0.96 -5.22 -24.37
C SER A 280 0.19 -6.49 -24.70
N ARG A 281 0.46 -7.62 -24.02
CA ARG A 281 -0.32 -8.85 -24.21
C ARG A 281 -1.81 -8.64 -23.93
N ARG A 282 -2.17 -7.98 -22.82
CA ARG A 282 -3.57 -7.73 -22.44
C ARG A 282 -4.33 -6.92 -23.48
N LEU A 283 -3.66 -5.96 -24.10
CA LEU A 283 -4.24 -5.15 -25.17
C LEU A 283 -4.45 -5.96 -26.45
N SER A 284 -3.54 -6.89 -26.77
CA SER A 284 -3.66 -7.76 -27.95
C SER A 284 -4.63 -8.93 -27.78
N SER A 285 -4.98 -9.34 -26.56
CA SER A 285 -5.96 -10.41 -26.30
C SER A 285 -7.41 -9.92 -26.23
N SER A 286 -7.62 -8.59 -26.18
CA SER A 286 -8.95 -7.96 -26.13
C SER A 286 -9.39 -7.41 -27.50
N SER A 287 -8.65 -7.72 -28.57
CA SER A 287 -8.95 -7.37 -29.98
C SER A 287 -9.20 -8.64 -30.78
#